data_AF-A0A4Q6FWP4-F1
#
_entry.id   AF-A0A4Q6FWP4-F1
#
_cell.length_a   1.000
_cell.length_b   1.000
_cell.length_c   1.000
_cell.angle_alpha   90.00
_cell.angle_beta   90.00
_cell.angle_gamma   90.00
#
_symmetry.space_group_name_H-M   'P 1'
#
loop_
_entity.id
_entity.type
_entity.pdbx_description
1 polymer ?
#
loop_
_entity_poly.entity_id
_entity_poly.type
_entity_poly.pdbx_seq_one_letter_code
_entity_poly.pdbx_strand_id
1 'polypeptide(L)' 'MKYPGLDLLRAIAIVWVMLFHSFIVGGLGEDYAWLSRYGWMGVDLFFVLSGFLIGTQV' A
#
# COMPACT_ATOMS: atom_id res chain seq x y z
N MET A 1 -10.71 -15.38 -12.08
CA MET A 1 -11.47 -14.18 -12.51
C MET A 1 -10.52 -12.97 -12.53
N LYS A 2 -10.67 -12.01 -13.45
CA LYS A 2 -9.84 -10.78 -13.43
C LYS A 2 -10.59 -9.65 -12.73
N TYR A 3 -9.97 -9.04 -11.72
CA TYR A 3 -10.54 -7.92 -10.96
C TYR A 3 -9.68 -6.67 -11.14
N PRO A 4 -9.76 -5.98 -12.30
CA PRO A 4 -8.87 -4.87 -12.62
C PRO A 4 -8.93 -3.71 -11.60
N GLY A 5 -10.07 -3.48 -10.95
CA GLY A 5 -10.18 -2.49 -9.87
C GLY A 5 -9.38 -2.85 -8.61
N LEU A 6 -9.31 -4.14 -8.26
CA LEU A 6 -8.51 -4.60 -7.12
C LEU A 6 -7.02 -4.60 -7.43
N ASP A 7 -6.65 -4.88 -8.69
CA ASP A 7 -5.28 -4.71 -9.16
C ASP A 7 -4.81 -3.25 -9.08
N LEU A 8 -5.67 -2.29 -9.45
CA LEU A 8 -5.40 -0.86 -9.28
C LEU A 8 -5.26 -0.48 -7.81
N LEU A 9 -6.17 -0.96 -6.96
CA LEU A 9 -6.10 -0.70 -5.52
C LEU A 9 -4.82 -1.26 -4.89
N ARG A 10 -4.36 -2.42 -5.37
CA ARG A 10 -3.07 -3.00 -4.98
C ARG A 10 -1.90 -2.14 -5.42
N ALA A 11 -1.93 -1.58 -6.64
CA ALA A 11 -0.90 -0.64 -7.09
C ALA A 11 -0.86 0.63 -6.22
N ILE A 12 -2.02 1.16 -5.84
CA ILE A 12 -2.12 2.30 -4.90
C ILE A 12 -1.53 1.92 -3.53
N ALA A 13 -1.82 0.72 -3.02
CA ALA A 13 -1.25 0.23 -1.77
C ALA A 13 0.29 0.17 -1.82
N ILE A 14 0.88 -0.30 -2.92
CA ILE A 14 2.35 -0.31 -3.12
C ILE A 14 2.91 1.11 -3.05
N VAL A 15 2.31 2.06 -3.76
CA VAL A 15 2.74 3.48 -3.74
C VAL A 15 2.66 4.04 -2.32
N TRP A 16 1.60 3.71 -1.57
CA TRP A 16 1.44 4.13 -0.18
C TRP A 16 2.55 3.57 0.72
N VAL A 17 2.92 2.29 0.56
CA VAL A 17 4.03 1.67 1.28
C VAL A 17 5.35 2.37 0.98
N MET A 18 5.61 2.69 -0.29
CA MET A 18 6.83 3.39 -0.70
C MET A 18 6.90 4.81 -0.12
N LEU A 19 5.80 5.55 -0.15
CA LEU A 19 5.72 6.89 0.46
C LEU A 19 5.98 6.85 1.97
N PHE A 20 5.40 5.87 2.66
CA PHE A 20 5.62 5.72 4.10
C PHE A 20 7.08 5.36 4.44
N HIS A 21 7.69 4.46 3.67
CA HIS A 21 9.11 4.11 3.87
C HIS A 21 10.01 5.31 3.55
N SER A 22 9.71 6.06 2.51
CA SER A 22 10.42 7.31 2.18
C SER A 22 10.36 8.31 3.33
N PHE A 23 9.19 8.47 3.96
CA PHE A 23 9.06 9.30 5.17
C PHE A 23 9.90 8.78 6.34
N ILE A 24 9.85 7.48 6.64
CA ILE A 24 10.62 6.88 7.75
C ILE A 24 12.13 7.11 7.61
N VAL A 25 12.67 7.00 6.39
CA VAL A 25 14.12 7.18 6.15
C VAL A 25 14.53 8.65 6.03
N GLY A 26 13.63 9.59 6.31
CA GLY A 26 13.90 11.03 6.25
C GLY A 26 13.88 11.62 4.84
N GLY A 27 13.33 10.89 3.85
CA GLY A 27 13.18 11.36 2.47
C GLY A 27 12.01 12.32 2.26
N LEU A 28 11.12 12.45 3.24
CA LEU A 28 10.00 13.40 3.24
C LEU A 28 10.11 14.35 4.44
N GLY A 29 9.78 15.62 4.25
CA GLY A 29 9.86 16.67 5.29
C GLY A 29 8.79 16.53 6.39
N GLU A 30 8.85 17.38 7.41
CA GLU A 30 7.94 17.35 8.57
C GLU A 30 6.46 17.50 8.21
N ASP A 31 6.14 18.13 7.08
CA ASP A 31 4.78 18.23 6.55
C ASP A 31 4.13 16.86 6.29
N TYR A 32 4.94 15.80 6.16
CA TYR A 32 4.51 14.43 5.96
C TYR A 32 4.40 13.62 7.25
N ALA A 33 4.55 14.25 8.42
CA ALA A 33 4.44 13.58 9.73
C ALA A 33 3.12 12.81 9.91
N TRP A 34 2.05 13.22 9.24
CA TRP A 34 0.77 12.51 9.23
C TRP A 34 0.86 11.09 8.64
N LEU A 35 1.84 10.80 7.77
CA LEU A 35 2.07 9.44 7.27
C LEU A 35 2.43 8.46 8.38
N SER A 36 3.04 8.91 9.49
CA SER A 36 3.29 8.06 10.66
C SER A 36 2.03 7.40 11.22
N ARG A 37 0.88 8.08 11.11
CA ARG A 37 -0.40 7.62 11.65
C ARG A 37 -1.13 6.64 10.75
N TYR A 38 -0.91 6.72 9.44
CA TYR A 38 -1.67 5.98 8.42
C TYR A 38 -0.81 5.11 7.49
N GLY A 39 0.51 5.12 7.65
CA GLY A 39 1.44 4.40 6.79
C GLY A 39 1.29 2.89 6.85
N TRP A 40 0.92 2.37 8.02
CA TRP A 40 0.67 0.94 8.26
C TRP A 40 -0.42 0.37 7.34
N MET A 41 -1.44 1.16 6.97
CA MET A 41 -2.56 0.71 6.14
C MET A 41 -2.13 0.22 4.75
N GLY A 42 -1.05 0.78 4.19
CA GLY A 42 -0.57 0.37 2.86
C GLY A 42 -0.11 -1.08 2.83
N VAL A 43 0.54 -1.53 3.91
CA VAL A 43 1.05 -2.91 4.05
C VAL A 43 -0.11 -3.89 4.17
N ASP A 44 -1.09 -3.56 5.03
CA ASP A 44 -2.28 -4.39 5.24
C ASP A 44 -3.10 -4.54 3.95
N LEU A 45 -3.37 -3.42 3.25
CA LEU A 45 -4.08 -3.46 1.96
C LEU A 45 -3.34 -4.33 0.94
N PHE A 46 -2.02 -4.17 0.83
CA PHE A 46 -1.22 -4.93 -0.13
C PHE A 46 -1.29 -6.43 0.13
N PHE A 47 -1.14 -6.86 1.39
CA PHE A 47 -1.19 -8.27 1.75
C PHE A 47 -2.58 -8.87 1.58
N VAL A 48 -3.63 -8.18 2.01
CA VAL A 48 -5.01 -8.64 1.86
C VAL A 48 -5.39 -8.77 0.39
N LEU A 49 -5.11 -7.76 -0.43
CA LEU A 49 -5.44 -7.79 -1.86
C LEU A 49 -4.63 -8.83 -2.61
N SER A 50 -3.34 -8.98 -2.30
CA SER A 50 -2.50 -10.01 -2.93
C SER A 50 -2.97 -11.41 -2.55
N GLY A 51 -3.29 -11.64 -1.27
CA GLY A 51 -3.84 -12.92 -0.81
C GLY A 51 -5.17 -13.25 -1.47
N PHE A 52 -6.10 -12.29 -1.52
CA PHE A 52 -7.40 -12.44 -2.17
C PHE A 52 -7.27 -12.73 -3.67
N LEU A 53 -6.46 -11.95 -4.39
CA LEU A 53 -6.31 -12.10 -5.84
C LEU A 53 -5.61 -13.40 -6.19
N ILE A 54 -4.53 -13.77 -5.49
CA ILE A 54 -3.86 -15.05 -5.71
C ILE A 54 -4.85 -16.19 -5.42
N GLY A 55 -5.50 -16.21 -4.26
CA GLY A 55 -6.43 -17.27 -3.87
C GLY A 55 -7.68 -17.42 -4.76
N THR A 56 -8.02 -16.41 -5.56
CA THR A 56 -9.15 -16.43 -6.51
C THR A 56 -8.72 -16.53 -7.98
N GLN A 57 -7.42 -16.52 -8.24
CA GLN A 57 -6.81 -16.69 -9.57
C GLN A 57 -6.17 -18.07 -9.77
N VAL A 58 -6.03 -18.89 -8.72
CA VAL A 58 -5.68 -20.32 -8.83
C VAL A 58 -6.85 -21.15 -9.33
#